data_AF-A0A971B233-F1
#
_entry.id   AF-A0A971B233-F1
#
_cell.length_a   1.000
_cell.length_b   1.000
_cell.length_c   1.000
_cell.angle_alpha   90.00
_cell.angle_beta   90.00
_cell.angle_gamma   90.00
#
_symmetry.space_group_name_H-M   'P 1'
#
loop_
_entity.id
_entity.type
_entity.pdbx_description
1 polymer ?
#
loop_
_entity_poly.entity_id
_entity_poly.type
_entity_poly.pdbx_seq_one_letter_code
_entity_poly.pdbx_strand_id
1 'polypeptide(L)'
;MTIDASAGIESPPPRRECWANCGGEVDEEMREIDRLEDELSPLPANITRIRKLISTLELCHHKAERWVTNIIEAIGKGDTSKGLGTRSAGESHPAERDWMNACTALSAWCAGQPAASVQINIGGRSASRLLSKLGQRSALKEWQVQRLIQRIREFVGWPRSMLHDDSVYVFMEECGADFEPPGSAECPEYYREHGDFWKQTIEMRIYDTVNGEPADISLAVAIDLMFPCNWNFVDNLDTVLGAIGGELHTAHPLAVCARNIRHAPICERMQTVCKTLQHSLRNHRLENDVDSTLLELLGDITAPKRWLVASLDKTIRLQLGW
;
A
#
# COMPACT_ATOMS: atom_id res chain seq x y z
N MET A 1 43.17 -33.09 10.96
CA MET A 1 41.75 -33.44 10.76
C MET A 1 40.96 -32.16 10.95
N THR A 2 40.74 -31.44 9.87
CA THR A 2 39.93 -30.23 9.84
C THR A 2 38.52 -30.69 9.48
N ILE A 3 37.57 -30.52 10.40
CA ILE A 3 36.17 -30.84 10.16
C ILE A 3 35.63 -29.75 9.24
N ASP A 4 35.39 -30.12 7.99
CA ASP A 4 34.75 -29.29 6.98
C ASP A 4 33.28 -29.16 7.36
N ALA A 5 32.97 -28.12 8.14
CA ALA A 5 31.61 -27.77 8.54
C ALA A 5 30.95 -26.85 7.48
N SER A 6 31.06 -27.22 6.21
CA SER A 6 30.23 -26.69 5.14
C SER A 6 29.01 -27.61 4.96
N ALA A 7 28.24 -27.78 6.02
CA ALA A 7 26.88 -28.31 5.90
C ALA A 7 26.12 -27.34 4.99
N GLY A 8 25.76 -27.81 3.80
CA GLY A 8 25.07 -27.02 2.78
C GLY A 8 23.85 -26.36 3.40
N ILE A 9 23.92 -25.03 3.50
CA ILE A 9 22.75 -24.21 3.78
C ILE A 9 21.93 -24.31 2.48
N GLU A 10 20.97 -25.22 2.44
CA GLU A 10 19.98 -25.26 1.37
C GLU A 10 19.30 -23.89 1.34
N SER A 11 19.35 -23.24 0.18
CA SER A 11 18.64 -21.98 -0.04
C SER A 11 17.16 -22.20 0.31
N PRO A 12 16.54 -21.32 1.11
CA PRO A 12 15.14 -21.47 1.46
C PRO A 12 14.28 -21.56 0.20
N PRO A 13 13.20 -22.37 0.22
CA PRO A 13 12.34 -22.52 -0.94
C PRO A 13 11.76 -21.16 -1.37
N PRO A 14 11.56 -20.94 -2.68
CA PRO A 14 11.05 -19.67 -3.17
C PRO A 14 9.63 -19.41 -2.64
N ARG A 15 9.36 -18.15 -2.33
CA ARG A 15 8.02 -17.69 -1.92
C ARG A 15 7.00 -17.93 -3.03
N ARG A 16 5.87 -18.58 -2.70
CA ARG A 16 4.75 -18.76 -3.63
C ARG A 16 4.12 -17.41 -4.02
N GLU A 17 3.60 -17.30 -5.24
CA GLU A 17 2.95 -16.10 -5.77
C GLU A 17 1.76 -15.64 -4.91
N CYS A 18 1.11 -16.57 -4.20
CA CYS A 18 -0.02 -16.29 -3.32
C CYS A 18 0.34 -15.41 -2.11
N TRP A 19 1.64 -15.20 -1.85
CA TRP A 19 2.21 -14.30 -0.84
C TRP A 19 2.83 -13.02 -1.42
N ALA A 20 2.59 -12.70 -2.70
CA ALA A 20 3.22 -11.55 -3.38
C ALA A 20 2.87 -10.19 -2.76
N ASN A 21 1.69 -10.06 -2.13
CA ASN A 21 1.26 -8.86 -1.40
C ASN A 21 1.77 -8.79 0.05
N CYS A 22 2.68 -9.69 0.43
CA CYS A 22 3.33 -9.69 1.73
C CYS A 22 4.82 -9.41 1.51
N GLY A 23 5.41 -8.53 2.32
CA GLY A 23 6.86 -8.40 2.43
C GLY A 23 7.46 -9.57 3.22
N GLY A 24 8.80 -9.70 3.17
CA GLY A 24 9.54 -10.61 4.05
C GLY A 24 9.83 -12.02 3.51
N GLU A 25 10.68 -12.72 4.27
CA GLU A 25 11.09 -14.11 4.01
C GLU A 25 9.99 -15.11 4.36
N VAL A 26 10.04 -16.29 3.74
CA VAL A 26 9.10 -17.38 4.02
C VAL A 26 9.40 -17.98 5.39
N ASP A 27 8.46 -17.85 6.33
CA ASP A 27 8.55 -18.48 7.65
C ASP A 27 7.86 -19.84 7.73
N GLU A 28 7.99 -20.51 8.88
CA GLU A 28 7.45 -21.86 9.09
C GLU A 28 5.93 -21.92 9.04
N GLU A 29 5.25 -20.86 9.48
CA GLU A 29 3.79 -20.80 9.43
C GLU A 29 3.30 -20.69 7.98
N MET A 30 3.98 -19.92 7.13
CA MET A 30 3.69 -19.89 5.70
C MET A 30 3.88 -21.26 5.06
N ARG A 31 4.93 -22.00 5.43
CA ARG A 31 5.15 -23.37 4.92
C ARG A 31 4.06 -24.35 5.36
N GLU A 32 3.56 -24.23 6.58
CA GLU A 32 2.42 -25.02 7.04
C GLU A 32 1.17 -24.71 6.22
N ILE A 33 0.88 -23.42 5.97
CA ILE A 33 -0.26 -23.01 5.14
C ILE A 33 -0.11 -23.51 3.70
N ASP A 34 1.10 -23.46 3.14
CA ASP A 34 1.41 -23.99 1.82
C ASP A 34 1.23 -25.52 1.76
N ARG A 35 1.59 -26.26 2.82
CA ARG A 35 1.33 -27.71 2.91
C ARG A 35 -0.16 -28.03 2.92
N LEU A 36 -0.98 -27.24 3.60
CA LEU A 36 -2.45 -27.38 3.56
C LEU A 36 -3.00 -27.18 2.13
N GLU A 37 -2.41 -26.27 1.34
CA GLU A 37 -2.79 -26.09 -0.07
C GLU A 37 -2.48 -27.34 -0.90
N ASP A 38 -1.30 -27.93 -0.70
CA ASP A 38 -0.84 -29.11 -1.43
C ASP A 38 -1.73 -30.33 -1.13
N GLU A 39 -2.15 -30.50 0.14
CA GLU A 39 -3.08 -31.56 0.56
C GLU A 39 -4.49 -31.40 -0.02
N LEU A 40 -4.92 -30.16 -0.27
CA LEU A 40 -6.24 -29.85 -0.83
C LEU A 40 -6.27 -29.89 -2.36
N SER A 41 -5.11 -30.01 -3.01
CA SER A 41 -4.99 -29.90 -4.46
C SER A 41 -5.56 -31.13 -5.20
N PRO A 42 -6.21 -30.95 -6.35
CA PRO A 42 -6.46 -29.68 -7.04
C PRO A 42 -7.58 -28.85 -6.38
N LEU A 43 -7.35 -27.54 -6.26
CA LEU A 43 -8.32 -26.63 -5.68
C LEU A 43 -9.52 -26.38 -6.62
N PRO A 44 -10.76 -26.40 -6.09
CA PRO A 44 -11.93 -25.93 -6.84
C PRO A 44 -11.80 -24.45 -7.23
N ALA A 45 -12.31 -24.08 -8.41
CA ALA A 45 -12.14 -22.74 -8.98
C ALA A 45 -12.67 -21.61 -8.08
N ASN A 46 -13.73 -21.85 -7.31
CA ASN A 46 -14.26 -20.93 -6.31
C ASN A 46 -13.26 -20.65 -5.17
N ILE A 47 -12.56 -21.68 -4.69
CA ILE A 47 -11.54 -21.53 -3.65
C ILE A 47 -10.33 -20.77 -4.20
N THR A 48 -9.87 -21.09 -5.42
CA THR A 48 -8.80 -20.33 -6.09
C THR A 48 -9.15 -18.85 -6.25
N ARG A 49 -10.41 -18.52 -6.61
CA ARG A 49 -10.87 -17.12 -6.70
C ARG A 49 -10.77 -16.40 -5.35
N ILE A 50 -11.20 -17.03 -4.26
CA ILE A 50 -11.12 -16.44 -2.93
C ILE A 50 -9.65 -16.25 -2.51
N ARG A 51 -8.78 -17.23 -2.78
CA ARG A 51 -7.35 -17.12 -2.50
C ARG A 51 -6.70 -15.94 -3.23
N LYS A 52 -7.11 -15.70 -4.48
CA LYS A 52 -6.67 -14.53 -5.27
C LYS A 52 -7.13 -13.19 -4.68
N LEU A 53 -8.29 -13.14 -4.02
CA LEU A 53 -8.69 -11.93 -3.27
C LEU A 53 -7.74 -11.68 -2.09
N ILE A 54 -7.35 -12.73 -1.37
CA ILE A 54 -6.40 -12.61 -0.26
C ILE A 54 -5.04 -12.10 -0.76
N SER A 55 -4.54 -12.63 -1.89
CA SER A 55 -3.24 -12.25 -2.45
C SER A 55 -3.21 -10.86 -3.10
N THR A 56 -4.34 -10.16 -3.16
CA THR A 56 -4.45 -8.78 -3.68
C THR A 56 -4.88 -7.78 -2.61
N LEU A 57 -5.00 -8.25 -1.36
CA LEU A 57 -5.32 -7.40 -0.22
C LEU A 57 -4.16 -6.44 0.06
N GLU A 58 -4.46 -5.16 0.20
CA GLU A 58 -3.50 -4.12 0.61
C GLU A 58 -4.09 -3.32 1.77
N LEU A 59 -3.60 -3.54 2.99
CA LEU A 59 -4.14 -2.91 4.19
C LEU A 59 -3.91 -1.39 4.24
N CYS A 60 -2.98 -0.88 3.44
CA CYS A 60 -2.76 0.56 3.30
C CYS A 60 -3.91 1.28 2.57
N HIS A 61 -4.78 0.54 1.88
CA HIS A 61 -5.88 1.12 1.12
C HIS A 61 -7.00 1.62 2.04
N HIS A 62 -7.59 2.78 1.75
CA HIS A 62 -8.72 3.35 2.50
C HIS A 62 -10.01 2.51 2.53
N LYS A 63 -10.01 1.31 1.92
CA LYS A 63 -11.14 0.36 1.87
C LYS A 63 -10.78 -0.99 2.47
N ALA A 64 -9.57 -1.14 3.02
CA ALA A 64 -9.03 -2.40 3.46
C ALA A 64 -9.95 -3.15 4.43
N GLU A 65 -10.57 -2.45 5.40
CA GLU A 65 -11.54 -3.08 6.31
C GLU A 65 -12.74 -3.70 5.56
N ARG A 66 -13.31 -2.97 4.59
CA ARG A 66 -14.40 -3.48 3.76
C ARG A 66 -13.95 -4.66 2.91
N TRP A 67 -12.72 -4.63 2.40
CA TRP A 67 -12.13 -5.72 1.63
C TRP A 67 -11.96 -6.99 2.47
N VAL A 68 -11.41 -6.87 3.67
CA VAL A 68 -11.29 -7.98 4.63
C VAL A 68 -12.67 -8.57 4.94
N THR A 69 -13.66 -7.73 5.19
CA THR A 69 -15.04 -8.19 5.42
C THR A 69 -15.59 -8.97 4.22
N ASN A 70 -15.40 -8.45 2.99
CA ASN A 70 -15.85 -9.15 1.78
C ASN A 70 -15.13 -10.50 1.59
N ILE A 71 -13.85 -10.58 1.91
CA ILE A 71 -13.08 -11.84 1.84
C ILE A 71 -13.64 -12.83 2.86
N ILE A 72 -13.91 -12.41 4.11
CA ILE A 72 -14.50 -13.26 5.14
C ILE A 72 -15.87 -13.78 4.71
N GLU A 73 -16.74 -12.92 4.15
CA GLU A 73 -18.02 -13.34 3.58
C GLU A 73 -17.85 -14.37 2.45
N ALA A 74 -16.86 -14.19 1.59
CA ALA A 74 -16.57 -15.09 0.49
C ALA A 74 -16.09 -16.46 0.97
N ILE A 75 -15.20 -16.48 1.98
CA ILE A 75 -14.77 -17.71 2.66
C ILE A 75 -15.99 -18.43 3.24
N GLY A 76 -16.85 -17.70 3.97
CA GLY A 76 -18.03 -18.27 4.62
C GLY A 76 -19.04 -18.89 3.65
N LYS A 77 -19.30 -18.21 2.53
CA LYS A 77 -20.16 -18.72 1.45
C LYS A 77 -19.50 -19.83 0.62
N GLY A 78 -18.16 -19.93 0.68
CA GLY A 78 -17.38 -20.81 -0.17
C GLY A 78 -17.31 -20.36 -1.63
N ASP A 79 -17.77 -19.16 -1.97
CA ASP A 79 -17.66 -18.59 -3.31
C ASP A 79 -17.70 -17.06 -3.28
N THR A 80 -17.25 -16.45 -4.37
CA THR A 80 -17.42 -15.04 -4.65
C THR A 80 -17.62 -14.78 -6.14
N SER A 81 -18.61 -13.94 -6.45
CA SER A 81 -18.78 -13.30 -7.76
C SER A 81 -18.25 -11.86 -7.78
N LYS A 82 -17.77 -11.36 -6.63
CA LYS A 82 -17.28 -9.99 -6.45
C LYS A 82 -15.76 -10.03 -6.27
N GLY A 83 -15.05 -9.19 -7.01
CA GLY A 83 -13.66 -8.85 -6.68
C GLY A 83 -13.58 -8.06 -5.37
N LEU A 84 -12.42 -7.47 -5.08
CA LEU A 84 -12.30 -6.44 -4.02
C LEU A 84 -13.13 -5.16 -4.30
N GLY A 85 -13.84 -5.15 -5.44
CA GLY A 85 -14.82 -4.14 -5.83
C GLY A 85 -14.43 -3.55 -7.17
N THR A 86 -15.25 -3.79 -8.19
CA THR A 86 -15.22 -3.04 -9.45
C THR A 86 -16.42 -2.10 -9.43
N ARG A 87 -16.20 -0.86 -9.85
CA ARG A 87 -17.27 0.14 -9.99
C ARG A 87 -17.92 0.03 -11.36
N SER A 88 -19.18 0.42 -11.45
CA SER A 88 -19.84 0.50 -12.75
C SER A 88 -19.18 1.60 -13.59
N ALA A 89 -19.31 1.47 -14.90
CA ALA A 89 -18.83 2.47 -15.83
C ALA A 89 -19.45 3.85 -15.54
N GLY A 90 -18.62 4.84 -15.16
CA GLY A 90 -19.04 6.23 -14.91
C GLY A 90 -19.23 6.59 -13.44
N GLU A 91 -19.08 5.64 -12.51
CA GLU A 91 -19.17 5.91 -11.07
C GLU A 91 -17.82 6.33 -10.48
N SER A 92 -17.79 7.50 -9.84
CA SER A 92 -16.63 7.98 -9.09
C SER A 92 -16.75 7.66 -7.60
N HIS A 93 -15.64 7.23 -7.00
CA HIS A 93 -15.57 7.09 -5.55
C HIS A 93 -15.41 8.48 -4.92
N PRO A 94 -16.02 8.77 -3.75
CA PRO A 94 -15.86 10.08 -3.11
C PRO A 94 -14.39 10.52 -2.96
N ALA A 95 -13.48 9.59 -2.64
CA ALA A 95 -12.04 9.88 -2.54
C ALA A 95 -11.42 10.38 -3.86
N GLU A 96 -11.93 9.96 -5.03
CA GLU A 96 -11.41 10.45 -6.33
C GLU A 96 -11.62 11.95 -6.51
N ARG A 97 -12.63 12.53 -5.86
CA ARG A 97 -12.82 13.97 -5.85
C ARG A 97 -11.61 14.67 -5.24
N ASP A 98 -11.08 14.14 -4.14
CA ASP A 98 -9.90 14.70 -3.49
C ASP A 98 -8.65 14.55 -4.37
N TRP A 99 -8.54 13.44 -5.11
CA TRP A 99 -7.43 13.22 -6.04
C TRP A 99 -7.48 14.18 -7.23
N MET A 100 -8.66 14.36 -7.83
CA MET A 100 -8.88 15.33 -8.90
C MET A 100 -8.64 16.77 -8.41
N ASN A 101 -9.10 17.09 -7.21
CA ASN A 101 -8.87 18.39 -6.58
C ASN A 101 -7.38 18.65 -6.32
N ALA A 102 -6.64 17.63 -5.86
CA ALA A 102 -5.19 17.72 -5.71
C ALA A 102 -4.51 17.99 -7.05
N CYS A 103 -4.80 17.20 -8.09
CA CYS A 103 -4.27 17.45 -9.43
C CYS A 103 -4.60 18.86 -9.94
N THR A 104 -5.83 19.33 -9.73
CA THR A 104 -6.28 20.66 -10.18
C THR A 104 -5.52 21.77 -9.47
N ALA A 105 -5.41 21.68 -8.14
CA ALA A 105 -4.69 22.67 -7.34
C ALA A 105 -3.19 22.72 -7.67
N LEU A 106 -2.55 21.57 -7.80
CA LEU A 106 -1.13 21.46 -8.16
C LEU A 106 -0.89 21.98 -9.59
N SER A 107 -1.76 21.65 -10.55
CA SER A 107 -1.66 22.16 -11.92
C SER A 107 -1.79 23.68 -11.97
N ALA A 108 -2.71 24.26 -11.20
CA ALA A 108 -2.87 25.71 -11.09
C ALA A 108 -1.60 26.38 -10.55
N TRP A 109 -0.98 25.79 -9.52
CA TRP A 109 0.28 26.30 -8.97
C TRP A 109 1.42 26.27 -9.99
N CYS A 110 1.57 25.17 -10.74
CA CYS A 110 2.52 25.05 -11.85
C CYS A 110 2.24 26.06 -12.98
N ALA A 111 0.98 26.42 -13.21
CA ALA A 111 0.60 27.45 -14.19
C ALA A 111 0.87 28.89 -13.71
N GLY A 112 1.55 29.07 -12.57
CA GLY A 112 1.92 30.37 -12.04
C GLY A 112 0.86 31.01 -11.13
N GLN A 113 -0.25 30.33 -10.86
CA GLN A 113 -1.30 30.87 -9.99
C GLN A 113 -0.80 30.95 -8.53
N PRO A 114 -0.97 32.10 -7.83
CA PRO A 114 -0.58 32.22 -6.42
C PRO A 114 -1.36 31.24 -5.52
N ALA A 115 -0.67 30.57 -4.59
CA ALA A 115 -1.26 29.58 -3.69
C ALA A 115 -2.52 30.10 -2.96
N ALA A 116 -2.47 31.36 -2.48
CA ALA A 116 -3.59 32.01 -1.78
C ALA A 116 -4.88 32.16 -2.62
N SER A 117 -4.76 32.14 -3.96
CA SER A 117 -5.90 32.29 -4.87
C SER A 117 -6.56 30.95 -5.24
N VAL A 118 -5.98 29.80 -4.85
CA VAL A 118 -6.52 28.47 -5.15
C VAL A 118 -7.53 28.08 -4.08
N GLN A 119 -8.83 28.24 -4.39
CA GLN A 119 -9.96 27.99 -3.49
C GLN A 119 -10.55 26.58 -3.71
N ILE A 120 -9.73 25.56 -3.45
CA ILE A 120 -10.09 24.13 -3.62
C ILE A 120 -9.92 23.43 -2.27
N ASN A 121 -10.81 22.49 -1.93
CA ASN A 121 -10.68 21.62 -0.76
C ASN A 121 -10.19 20.22 -1.16
N ILE A 122 -9.22 19.69 -0.41
CA ILE A 122 -8.64 18.35 -0.60
C ILE A 122 -8.76 17.62 0.73
N GLY A 123 -9.70 16.67 0.83
CA GLY A 123 -10.00 15.90 2.04
C GLY A 123 -10.21 16.78 3.28
N GLY A 124 -10.96 17.87 3.13
CA GLY A 124 -11.27 18.82 4.19
C GLY A 124 -10.19 19.87 4.48
N ARG A 125 -9.03 19.84 3.80
CA ARG A 125 -7.99 20.88 3.90
C ARG A 125 -8.04 21.84 2.73
N SER A 126 -7.78 23.13 3.00
CA SER A 126 -7.63 24.12 1.93
C SER A 126 -6.37 23.87 1.12
N ALA A 127 -6.52 23.82 -0.21
CA ALA A 127 -5.40 23.73 -1.14
C ALA A 127 -4.43 24.90 -0.99
N SER A 128 -4.92 26.11 -0.67
CA SER A 128 -4.04 27.27 -0.44
C SER A 128 -3.06 27.06 0.70
N ARG A 129 -3.49 26.35 1.76
CA ARG A 129 -2.63 25.99 2.89
C ARG A 129 -1.57 24.98 2.46
N LEU A 130 -1.97 23.90 1.80
CA LEU A 130 -1.05 22.87 1.31
C LEU A 130 -0.01 23.46 0.34
N LEU A 131 -0.45 24.24 -0.65
CA LEU A 131 0.42 24.84 -1.67
C LEU A 131 1.35 25.92 -1.10
N SER A 132 1.00 26.55 0.02
CA SER A 132 1.88 27.55 0.66
C SER A 132 3.21 26.95 1.13
N LYS A 133 3.23 25.65 1.46
CA LYS A 133 4.45 24.93 1.87
C LYS A 133 5.52 24.88 0.78
N LEU A 134 5.13 24.92 -0.50
CA LEU A 134 6.06 24.91 -1.62
C LEU A 134 6.98 26.15 -1.65
N GLY A 135 6.59 27.25 -1.00
CA GLY A 135 7.38 28.48 -0.94
C GLY A 135 7.58 29.14 -2.32
N GLN A 136 8.75 29.73 -2.53
CA GLN A 136 9.10 30.34 -3.83
C GLN A 136 9.25 29.27 -4.92
N ARG A 137 8.65 29.53 -6.09
CA ARG A 137 8.76 28.67 -7.27
C ARG A 137 10.18 28.61 -7.80
N SER A 138 10.56 27.44 -8.28
CA SER A 138 11.78 27.19 -9.05
C SER A 138 11.50 26.09 -10.07
N ALA A 139 12.34 25.97 -11.10
CA ALA A 139 12.20 24.94 -12.12
C ALA A 139 12.22 23.52 -11.52
N LEU A 140 13.08 23.28 -10.51
CA LEU A 140 13.14 22.01 -9.79
C LEU A 140 11.80 21.70 -9.09
N LYS A 141 11.24 22.66 -8.35
CA LYS A 141 9.99 22.43 -7.61
C LYS A 141 8.80 22.22 -8.55
N GLU A 142 8.75 22.95 -9.67
CA GLU A 142 7.75 22.73 -10.71
C GLU A 142 7.86 21.32 -11.31
N TRP A 143 9.08 20.87 -11.60
CA TRP A 143 9.33 19.51 -12.08
C TRP A 143 8.90 18.44 -11.06
N GLN A 144 9.24 18.60 -9.78
CA GLN A 144 8.82 17.69 -8.69
C GLN A 144 7.29 17.65 -8.52
N VAL A 145 6.62 18.81 -8.54
CA VAL A 145 5.15 18.88 -8.48
C VAL A 145 4.51 18.24 -9.71
N GLN A 146 5.09 18.36 -10.90
CA GLN A 146 4.60 17.67 -12.09
C GLN A 146 4.69 16.14 -11.95
N ARG A 147 5.76 15.60 -11.35
CA ARG A 147 5.85 14.15 -11.05
C ARG A 147 4.73 13.72 -10.12
N LEU A 148 4.49 14.47 -9.05
CA LEU A 148 3.41 14.23 -8.12
C LEU A 148 2.02 14.25 -8.79
N ILE A 149 1.78 15.22 -9.68
CA ILE A 149 0.54 15.30 -10.48
C ILE A 149 0.37 14.04 -11.33
N GLN A 150 1.40 13.63 -12.06
CA GLN A 150 1.35 12.45 -12.92
C GLN A 150 1.05 11.20 -12.10
N ARG A 151 1.71 11.07 -10.95
CA ARG A 151 1.50 9.93 -10.06
C ARG A 151 0.07 9.84 -9.55
N ILE A 152 -0.50 10.94 -9.06
CA ILE A 152 -1.90 10.96 -8.59
C ILE A 152 -2.87 10.69 -9.75
N ARG A 153 -2.61 11.29 -10.93
CA ARG A 153 -3.49 11.22 -12.09
C ARG A 153 -3.61 9.79 -12.65
N GLU A 154 -2.58 8.96 -12.52
CA GLU A 154 -2.60 7.55 -12.92
C GLU A 154 -3.78 6.77 -12.29
N PHE A 155 -4.19 7.14 -11.08
CA PHE A 155 -5.29 6.51 -10.35
C PHE A 155 -6.65 7.15 -10.61
N VAL A 156 -6.70 8.33 -11.22
CA VAL A 156 -7.96 9.01 -11.54
C VAL A 156 -8.63 8.28 -12.70
N GLY A 157 -9.85 7.77 -12.48
CA GLY A 157 -10.57 6.99 -13.47
C GLY A 157 -10.11 5.54 -13.60
N TRP A 158 -9.28 5.06 -12.66
CA TRP A 158 -8.85 3.67 -12.61
C TRP A 158 -10.02 2.66 -12.61
N PRO A 159 -9.94 1.56 -13.38
CA PRO A 159 -8.80 1.09 -14.18
C PRO A 159 -8.75 1.63 -15.62
N ARG A 160 -9.63 2.55 -16.02
CA ARG A 160 -9.71 3.03 -17.41
C ARG A 160 -8.44 3.76 -17.87
N SER A 161 -7.72 4.39 -16.95
CA SER A 161 -6.45 5.07 -17.23
C SER A 161 -5.38 4.12 -17.79
N MET A 162 -5.41 2.83 -17.47
CA MET A 162 -4.48 1.83 -18.01
C MET A 162 -4.75 1.41 -19.46
N LEU A 163 -5.90 1.78 -20.02
CA LEU A 163 -6.22 1.48 -21.43
C LEU A 163 -5.72 2.55 -22.40
N HIS A 164 -5.15 3.64 -21.88
CA HIS A 164 -4.54 4.70 -22.68
C HIS A 164 -3.02 4.60 -22.57
N ASP A 165 -2.36 4.26 -23.68
CA ASP A 165 -0.90 4.13 -23.80
C ASP A 165 -0.13 5.44 -23.52
N ASP A 166 -0.84 6.57 -23.44
CA ASP A 166 -0.24 7.89 -23.59
C ASP A 166 0.46 8.43 -22.32
N SER A 167 0.39 7.76 -21.16
CA SER A 167 1.27 8.10 -20.02
C SER A 167 1.28 7.07 -18.89
N VAL A 168 2.14 6.05 -18.98
CA VAL A 168 2.52 5.25 -17.81
C VAL A 168 3.51 6.06 -16.97
N TYR A 169 3.24 6.22 -15.68
CA TYR A 169 4.18 6.86 -14.77
C TYR A 169 5.45 6.01 -14.64
N VAL A 170 6.62 6.62 -14.82
CA VAL A 170 7.91 5.95 -14.65
C VAL A 170 8.45 6.26 -13.27
N PHE A 171 8.71 5.25 -12.45
CA PHE A 171 9.30 5.43 -11.12
C PHE A 171 10.66 6.13 -11.24
N MET A 172 10.92 7.09 -10.36
CA MET A 172 12.21 7.77 -10.28
C MET A 172 13.26 6.92 -9.58
N GLU A 173 12.84 6.12 -8.61
CA GLU A 173 13.72 5.26 -7.83
C GLU A 173 13.08 3.87 -7.66
N GLU A 174 13.78 2.82 -8.07
CA GLU A 174 13.35 1.45 -7.79
C GLU A 174 13.38 1.21 -6.28
N CYS A 175 12.21 1.06 -5.68
CA CYS A 175 12.11 0.69 -4.27
C CYS A 175 12.37 -0.81 -4.13
N GLY A 176 13.47 -1.17 -3.47
CA GLY A 176 13.61 -2.50 -2.90
C GLY A 176 12.52 -2.80 -1.86
N ALA A 177 12.43 -4.05 -1.40
CA ALA A 177 11.43 -4.47 -0.41
C ALA A 177 11.43 -3.62 0.88
N ASP A 178 12.59 -3.05 1.24
CA ASP A 178 12.80 -2.24 2.44
C ASP A 178 12.97 -0.74 2.17
N PHE A 179 12.63 -0.27 0.95
CA PHE A 179 12.84 1.12 0.52
C PHE A 179 14.32 1.58 0.57
N GLU A 180 15.26 0.64 0.58
CA GLU A 180 16.69 0.95 0.49
C GLU A 180 17.05 1.45 -0.92
N PRO A 181 17.85 2.53 -1.02
CA PRO A 181 18.29 3.03 -2.32
C PRO A 181 19.24 2.02 -2.99
N PRO A 182 19.15 1.79 -4.30
CA PRO A 182 20.16 1.02 -5.01
C PRO A 182 21.52 1.72 -4.91
N GLY A 183 22.58 0.98 -4.57
CA GLY A 183 23.91 1.52 -4.23
C GLY A 183 24.61 2.36 -5.33
N SER A 184 24.12 2.32 -6.57
CA SER A 184 24.46 3.29 -7.61
C SER A 184 23.30 3.44 -8.60
N ALA A 185 22.35 4.33 -8.32
CA ALA A 185 21.30 4.65 -9.27
C ALA A 185 21.89 5.44 -10.45
N GLU A 186 21.85 4.87 -11.66
CA GLU A 186 21.99 5.66 -12.88
C GLU A 186 20.67 6.37 -13.17
N CYS A 187 20.71 7.59 -13.71
CA CYS A 187 19.50 8.31 -14.09
C CYS A 187 18.76 7.52 -15.17
N PRO A 188 17.48 7.14 -14.95
CA PRO A 188 16.71 6.42 -15.96
C PRO A 188 16.67 7.19 -17.29
N GLU A 189 16.69 6.48 -18.41
CA GLU A 189 16.62 7.08 -19.77
C GLU A 189 15.51 8.14 -19.87
N TYR A 190 14.35 7.81 -19.30
CA TYR A 190 13.17 8.67 -19.27
C TYR A 190 13.42 10.04 -18.62
N TYR A 191 14.36 10.13 -17.68
CA TYR A 191 14.70 11.36 -16.95
C TYR A 191 16.00 12.02 -17.40
N ARG A 192 16.63 11.55 -18.47
CA ARG A 192 17.94 12.02 -18.94
C ARG A 192 18.00 13.54 -19.16
N GLU A 193 16.97 14.12 -19.79
CA GLU A 193 16.88 15.58 -20.03
C GLU A 193 16.75 16.41 -18.74
N HIS A 194 16.33 15.78 -17.65
CA HIS A 194 16.17 16.37 -16.32
C HIS A 194 17.06 15.69 -15.27
N GLY A 195 18.22 15.15 -15.68
CA GLY A 195 19.08 14.34 -14.83
C GLY A 195 19.50 15.06 -13.53
N ASP A 196 19.78 16.36 -13.59
CA ASP A 196 20.13 17.15 -12.40
C ASP A 196 18.95 17.33 -11.44
N PHE A 197 17.71 17.41 -11.95
CA PHE A 197 16.51 17.50 -11.10
C PHE A 197 16.17 16.16 -10.47
N TRP A 198 16.27 15.08 -11.26
CA TRP A 198 16.14 13.71 -10.76
C TRP A 198 17.16 13.46 -9.64
N LYS A 199 18.44 13.75 -9.88
CA LYS A 199 19.51 13.55 -8.91
C LYS A 199 19.25 14.32 -7.60
N GLN A 200 18.90 15.59 -7.69
CA GLN A 200 18.56 16.38 -6.49
C GLN A 200 17.33 15.82 -5.74
N THR A 201 16.40 15.20 -6.45
CA THR A 201 15.17 14.66 -5.85
C THR A 201 15.40 13.32 -5.16
N ILE A 202 16.28 12.45 -5.70
CA ILE A 202 16.67 11.20 -5.01
C ILE A 202 17.58 11.48 -3.79
N GLU A 203 18.43 12.50 -3.88
CA GLU A 203 19.36 12.87 -2.79
C GLU A 203 18.65 13.60 -1.64
N MET A 204 17.49 14.22 -1.89
CA MET A 204 16.71 14.90 -0.87
C MET A 204 16.03 13.89 0.05
N ARG A 205 16.42 13.87 1.33
CA ARG A 205 15.85 12.96 2.34
C ARG A 205 14.80 13.64 3.20
N ILE A 206 13.66 12.98 3.34
CA ILE A 206 12.61 13.31 4.30
C ILE A 206 12.87 12.49 5.55
N TYR A 207 13.07 13.17 6.68
CA TYR A 207 13.35 12.59 7.98
C TYR A 207 12.05 12.46 8.78
N ASP A 208 11.74 11.23 9.20
CA ASP A 208 10.56 10.87 9.96
C ASP A 208 10.89 9.77 11.00
N THR A 209 9.88 8.97 11.37
CA THR A 209 10.10 7.76 12.16
C THR A 209 9.37 6.58 11.52
N VAL A 210 9.90 5.38 11.73
CA VAL A 210 9.23 4.11 11.43
C VAL A 210 9.18 3.28 12.70
N ASN A 211 7.99 2.93 13.17
CA ASN A 211 7.79 2.23 14.45
C ASN A 211 8.42 2.95 15.66
N GLY A 212 8.52 4.29 15.60
CA GLY A 212 9.12 5.12 16.65
C GLY A 212 10.64 5.29 16.52
N GLU A 213 11.30 4.55 15.63
CA GLU A 213 12.73 4.70 15.38
C GLU A 213 12.99 5.76 14.31
N PRO A 214 14.06 6.58 14.44
CA PRO A 214 14.46 7.52 13.40
C PRO A 214 14.65 6.82 12.06
N ALA A 215 14.05 7.39 11.02
CA ALA A 215 14.17 6.87 9.67
C ALA A 215 14.17 8.02 8.67
N ASP A 216 14.52 7.70 7.44
CA ASP A 216 14.39 8.64 6.34
C ASP A 216 14.00 7.92 5.04
N ILE A 217 13.59 8.69 4.05
CA ILE A 217 13.17 8.23 2.72
C ILE A 217 13.49 9.33 1.70
N SER A 218 13.84 8.98 0.46
CA SER A 218 14.05 10.00 -0.55
C SER A 218 12.72 10.67 -0.92
N LEU A 219 12.79 11.93 -1.33
CA LEU A 219 11.63 12.61 -1.90
C LEU A 219 11.15 11.89 -3.16
N ALA A 220 12.07 11.33 -3.96
CA ALA A 220 11.72 10.54 -5.13
C ALA A 220 10.81 9.35 -4.77
N VAL A 221 11.21 8.53 -3.80
CA VAL A 221 10.40 7.41 -3.31
C VAL A 221 9.08 7.90 -2.70
N ALA A 222 9.09 8.99 -1.93
CA ALA A 222 7.85 9.53 -1.36
C ALA A 222 6.85 9.99 -2.44
N ILE A 223 7.33 10.52 -3.55
CA ILE A 223 6.50 10.85 -4.73
C ILE A 223 6.04 9.57 -5.42
N ASP A 224 6.95 8.63 -5.70
CA ASP A 224 6.66 7.35 -6.36
C ASP A 224 5.61 6.53 -5.59
N LEU A 225 5.63 6.59 -4.26
CA LEU A 225 4.68 5.91 -3.38
C LEU A 225 3.48 6.79 -2.99
N MET A 226 3.25 7.91 -3.67
CA MET A 226 2.03 8.72 -3.51
C MET A 226 0.83 8.02 -4.16
N PHE A 227 0.47 6.87 -3.62
CA PHE A 227 -0.74 6.15 -3.97
C PHE A 227 -1.94 6.88 -3.36
N PRO A 228 -2.81 7.52 -4.15
CA PRO A 228 -3.90 8.31 -3.59
C PRO A 228 -4.99 7.44 -2.94
N CYS A 229 -4.96 6.13 -3.18
CA CYS A 229 -5.81 5.16 -2.50
C CYS A 229 -5.40 4.88 -1.04
N ASN A 230 -4.23 5.34 -0.61
CA ASN A 230 -3.74 5.20 0.76
C ASN A 230 -4.68 5.93 1.75
N TRP A 231 -4.88 5.34 2.93
CA TRP A 231 -5.75 5.90 3.99
C TRP A 231 -5.33 7.31 4.45
N ASN A 232 -4.04 7.64 4.35
CA ASN A 232 -3.45 8.89 4.81
C ASN A 232 -3.11 9.87 3.68
N PHE A 233 -3.76 9.75 2.51
CA PHE A 233 -3.40 10.49 1.29
C PHE A 233 -3.15 11.99 1.50
N VAL A 234 -4.03 12.69 2.21
CA VAL A 234 -3.94 14.15 2.38
C VAL A 234 -2.74 14.56 3.25
N ASP A 235 -2.42 13.77 4.26
CA ASP A 235 -1.30 14.05 5.17
C ASP A 235 0.03 13.69 4.51
N ASN A 236 0.06 12.60 3.74
CA ASN A 236 1.19 12.27 2.89
C ASN A 236 1.44 13.39 1.86
N LEU A 237 0.38 13.92 1.23
CA LEU A 237 0.47 15.04 0.31
C LEU A 237 1.04 16.29 0.99
N ASP A 238 0.57 16.63 2.20
CA ASP A 238 1.07 17.76 2.98
C ASP A 238 2.58 17.64 3.27
N THR A 239 3.03 16.44 3.69
CA THR A 239 4.43 16.14 3.94
C THR A 239 5.29 16.26 2.67
N VAL A 240 4.85 15.66 1.56
CA VAL A 240 5.61 15.72 0.29
C VAL A 240 5.71 17.16 -0.24
N LEU A 241 4.65 17.96 -0.13
CA LEU A 241 4.71 19.38 -0.51
C LEU A 241 5.61 20.19 0.42
N GLY A 242 5.63 19.86 1.72
CA GLY A 242 6.59 20.39 2.68
C GLY A 242 8.03 20.10 2.25
N ALA A 243 8.33 18.84 1.94
CA ALA A 243 9.65 18.41 1.50
C ALA A 243 10.11 19.11 0.22
N ILE A 244 9.25 19.20 -0.80
CA ILE A 244 9.51 20.00 -2.02
C ILE A 244 9.79 21.47 -1.65
N GLY A 245 9.10 22.00 -0.64
CA GLY A 245 9.31 23.33 -0.08
C GLY A 245 10.63 23.53 0.68
N GLY A 246 11.27 22.44 1.12
CA GLY A 246 12.48 22.41 1.96
C GLY A 246 12.22 22.02 3.43
N GLU A 247 10.99 21.68 3.81
CA GLU A 247 10.63 21.15 5.13
C GLU A 247 10.93 19.65 5.17
N LEU A 248 12.17 19.29 5.52
CA LEU A 248 12.64 17.89 5.48
C LEU A 248 12.35 17.09 6.76
N HIS A 249 12.02 17.74 7.89
CA HIS A 249 11.64 17.05 9.11
C HIS A 249 10.13 17.06 9.28
N THR A 250 9.53 15.87 9.29
CA THR A 250 8.08 15.74 9.37
C THR A 250 7.59 15.85 10.81
N ALA A 251 6.50 16.58 11.04
CA ALA A 251 5.84 16.60 12.35
C ALA A 251 5.13 15.27 12.70
N HIS A 252 4.78 14.50 11.67
CA HIS A 252 4.10 13.21 11.79
C HIS A 252 4.76 12.18 10.86
N PRO A 253 4.81 10.89 11.25
CA PRO A 253 5.40 9.85 10.42
C PRO A 253 4.77 9.79 9.02
N LEU A 254 5.58 9.67 7.97
CA LEU A 254 5.07 9.53 6.61
C LEU A 254 4.49 8.11 6.43
N ALA A 255 3.25 8.01 5.95
CA ALA A 255 2.51 6.75 5.86
C ALA A 255 2.23 6.35 4.41
N VAL A 256 3.27 6.25 3.58
CA VAL A 256 3.16 5.84 2.18
C VAL A 256 3.19 4.31 2.03
N CYS A 257 2.21 3.76 1.30
CA CYS A 257 2.06 2.30 1.15
C CYS A 257 2.06 1.57 2.52
N ALA A 258 2.92 0.56 2.69
CA ALA A 258 3.08 -0.19 3.94
C ALA A 258 3.94 0.52 5.00
N ARG A 259 4.63 1.62 4.65
CA ARG A 259 5.38 2.40 5.65
C ARG A 259 4.42 2.95 6.69
N ASN A 260 4.75 2.76 7.97
CA ASN A 260 3.94 3.25 9.09
C ASN A 260 2.49 2.76 9.09
N ILE A 261 2.23 1.59 8.51
CA ILE A 261 0.91 0.96 8.44
C ILE A 261 0.25 0.73 9.81
N ARG A 262 1.04 0.61 10.88
CA ARG A 262 0.53 0.48 12.26
C ARG A 262 -0.25 1.72 12.73
N HIS A 263 -0.07 2.87 12.07
CA HIS A 263 -0.85 4.08 12.30
C HIS A 263 -2.18 4.11 11.54
N ALA A 264 -2.45 3.11 10.69
CA ALA A 264 -3.72 3.04 9.98
C ALA A 264 -4.88 2.99 10.99
N PRO A 265 -5.97 3.76 10.78
CA PRO A 265 -7.13 3.78 11.67
C PRO A 265 -7.77 2.40 11.88
N ILE A 266 -7.51 1.46 10.98
CA ILE A 266 -8.06 0.09 11.01
C ILE A 266 -7.14 -0.90 11.75
N CYS A 267 -5.99 -0.48 12.29
CA CYS A 267 -5.00 -1.38 12.88
C CYS A 267 -5.58 -2.22 14.04
N GLU A 268 -6.21 -1.58 15.03
CA GLU A 268 -6.88 -2.28 16.15
C GLU A 268 -7.98 -3.21 15.65
N ARG A 269 -8.77 -2.76 14.67
CA ARG A 269 -9.81 -3.58 14.07
C ARG A 269 -9.24 -4.84 13.43
N MET A 270 -8.12 -4.74 12.71
CA MET A 270 -7.44 -5.89 12.12
C MET A 270 -6.87 -6.85 13.18
N GLN A 271 -6.47 -6.36 14.37
CA GLN A 271 -6.09 -7.23 15.50
C GLN A 271 -7.27 -8.09 15.94
N THR A 272 -8.44 -7.47 16.13
CA THR A 272 -9.68 -8.21 16.46
C THR A 272 -10.04 -9.20 15.36
N VAL A 273 -9.88 -8.84 14.08
CA VAL A 273 -10.10 -9.77 12.97
C VAL A 273 -9.16 -10.98 13.07
N CYS A 274 -7.85 -10.78 13.23
CA CYS A 274 -6.88 -11.87 13.39
C CYS A 274 -7.22 -12.79 14.57
N LYS A 275 -7.51 -12.22 15.75
CA LYS A 275 -7.95 -13.01 16.92
C LYS A 275 -9.20 -13.84 16.60
N THR A 276 -10.15 -13.26 15.87
CA THR A 276 -11.38 -13.95 15.46
C THR A 276 -11.11 -15.07 14.46
N LEU A 277 -10.24 -14.85 13.46
CA LEU A 277 -9.83 -15.87 12.50
C LEU A 277 -9.12 -17.03 13.22
N GLN A 278 -8.15 -16.72 14.07
CA GLN A 278 -7.42 -17.72 14.87
C GLN A 278 -8.36 -18.50 15.81
N HIS A 279 -9.33 -17.83 16.41
CA HIS A 279 -10.36 -18.48 17.22
C HIS A 279 -11.15 -19.51 16.41
N SER A 280 -11.59 -19.15 15.19
CA SER A 280 -12.32 -20.06 14.30
C SER A 280 -11.50 -21.30 13.88
N LEU A 281 -10.17 -21.22 13.91
CA LEU A 281 -9.28 -22.35 13.60
C LEU A 281 -9.11 -23.33 14.78
N ARG A 282 -9.20 -22.85 16.02
CA ARG A 282 -8.83 -23.60 17.23
C ARG A 282 -9.97 -24.37 17.91
N ASN A 283 -11.22 -24.20 17.50
CA ASN A 283 -12.40 -24.87 18.11
C ASN A 283 -12.45 -24.80 19.66
N HIS A 284 -11.86 -23.76 20.27
CA HIS A 284 -11.76 -23.60 21.73
C HIS A 284 -12.68 -22.50 22.25
N ARG A 285 -12.98 -22.50 23.55
CA ARG A 285 -13.95 -21.60 24.19
C ARG A 285 -13.52 -20.12 24.11
N LEU A 286 -14.54 -19.27 23.99
CA LEU A 286 -14.51 -17.81 23.81
C LEU A 286 -13.50 -17.10 24.72
N GLU A 287 -12.52 -16.44 24.12
CA GLU A 287 -11.80 -15.32 24.73
C GLU A 287 -12.65 -14.04 24.55
N ASN A 288 -12.54 -13.08 25.48
CA ASN A 288 -13.39 -11.89 25.57
C ASN A 288 -13.19 -10.84 24.45
N ASP A 289 -12.56 -11.18 23.33
CA ASP A 289 -12.14 -10.22 22.30
C ASP A 289 -12.26 -10.79 20.86
N VAL A 290 -13.36 -11.49 20.60
CA VAL A 290 -13.71 -12.02 19.27
C VAL A 290 -14.93 -11.30 18.71
N ASP A 291 -14.94 -11.09 17.40
CA ASP A 291 -16.07 -10.51 16.69
C ASP A 291 -17.08 -11.60 16.31
N SER A 292 -18.19 -11.67 17.03
CA SER A 292 -19.25 -12.66 16.79
C SER A 292 -19.87 -12.54 15.39
N THR A 293 -19.95 -11.34 14.84
CA THR A 293 -20.53 -11.13 13.50
C THR A 293 -19.64 -11.76 12.43
N LEU A 294 -18.31 -11.63 12.56
CA LEU A 294 -17.38 -12.28 11.64
C LEU A 294 -17.39 -13.81 11.77
N LEU A 295 -17.56 -14.35 12.98
CA LEU A 295 -17.73 -15.79 13.19
C LEU A 295 -19.00 -16.32 12.52
N GLU A 296 -20.12 -15.62 12.67
CA GLU A 296 -21.38 -15.95 11.99
C GLU A 296 -21.22 -15.94 10.46
N LEU A 297 -20.47 -14.96 9.93
CA LEU A 297 -20.19 -14.89 8.50
C LEU A 297 -19.35 -16.08 8.00
N LEU A 298 -18.35 -16.53 8.77
CA LEU A 298 -17.50 -17.68 8.41
C LEU A 298 -18.28 -19.00 8.37
N GLY A 299 -19.24 -19.17 9.29
CA GLY A 299 -20.00 -20.39 9.48
C GLY A 299 -19.10 -21.61 9.73
N ASP A 300 -19.55 -22.79 9.31
CA ASP A 300 -18.79 -24.02 9.52
C ASP A 300 -17.47 -24.02 8.73
N ILE A 301 -16.37 -24.32 9.43
CA ILE A 301 -15.01 -24.35 8.89
C ILE A 301 -14.69 -25.74 8.33
N THR A 302 -14.91 -25.91 7.03
CA THR A 302 -14.43 -27.07 6.26
C THR A 302 -12.92 -26.99 6.04
N ALA A 303 -12.29 -28.07 5.55
CA ALA A 303 -10.84 -28.08 5.29
C ALA A 303 -10.38 -26.97 4.29
N PRO A 304 -11.06 -26.72 3.15
CA PRO A 304 -10.71 -25.60 2.28
C PRO A 304 -10.87 -24.23 2.95
N LYS A 305 -11.91 -24.03 3.77
CA LYS A 305 -12.10 -22.78 4.51
C LYS A 305 -11.03 -22.58 5.56
N ARG A 306 -10.59 -23.65 6.25
CA ARG A 306 -9.50 -23.58 7.24
C ARG A 306 -8.23 -23.02 6.60
N TRP A 307 -7.86 -23.53 5.43
CA TRP A 307 -6.72 -23.02 4.67
C TRP A 307 -6.87 -21.54 4.29
N LEU A 308 -8.04 -21.13 3.79
CA LEU A 308 -8.31 -19.73 3.44
C LEU A 308 -8.30 -18.78 4.66
N VAL A 309 -8.85 -19.21 5.78
CA VAL A 309 -8.85 -18.46 7.06
C VAL A 309 -7.41 -18.28 7.55
N ALA A 310 -6.62 -19.35 7.57
CA ALA A 310 -5.21 -19.28 7.95
C ALA A 310 -4.41 -18.37 7.01
N SER A 311 -4.66 -18.46 5.70
CA SER A 311 -4.05 -17.58 4.69
C SER A 311 -4.36 -16.11 4.95
N LEU A 312 -5.64 -15.76 5.18
CA LEU A 312 -6.05 -14.39 5.43
C LEU A 312 -5.45 -13.84 6.74
N ASP A 313 -5.50 -14.62 7.83
CA ASP A 313 -4.91 -14.24 9.11
C ASP A 313 -3.42 -13.94 8.95
N LYS A 314 -2.69 -14.83 8.27
CA LYS A 314 -1.26 -14.66 8.02
C LYS A 314 -0.97 -13.41 7.18
N THR A 315 -1.71 -13.20 6.10
CA THR A 315 -1.57 -12.01 5.24
C THR A 315 -1.76 -10.72 6.05
N ILE A 316 -2.80 -10.64 6.89
CA ILE A 316 -3.05 -9.44 7.71
C ILE A 316 -1.89 -9.19 8.68
N ARG A 317 -1.42 -10.23 9.38
CA ARG A 317 -0.30 -10.12 10.33
C ARG A 317 1.00 -9.69 9.66
N LEU A 318 1.35 -10.30 8.53
CA LEU A 318 2.53 -9.93 7.77
C LEU A 318 2.49 -8.46 7.33
N GLN A 319 1.34 -7.97 6.85
CA GLN A 319 1.22 -6.57 6.45
C GLN A 319 1.26 -5.58 7.62
N LEU A 320 0.92 -6.00 8.85
CA LEU A 320 0.99 -5.15 10.04
C LEU A 320 2.29 -5.33 10.84
N GLY A 321 3.14 -6.27 10.40
CA GLY A 321 4.39 -6.63 11.05
C GLY A 321 4.17 -7.27 12.42
N TRP A 322 3.22 -8.20 12.55
CA TRP A 322 2.99 -9.02 13.75
C TRP A 322 3.49 -10.44 13.60
#